data_AF-B1I333-F1
#
_entry.id   AF-B1I333-F1
#
_cell.length_a   1.000
_cell.length_b   1.000
_cell.length_c   1.000
_cell.angle_alpha   90.00
_cell.angle_beta   90.00
_cell.angle_gamma   90.00
#
_symmetry.space_group_name_H-M   'P 1'
#
loop_
_entity.id
_entity.type
_entity.pdbx_description
1 polymer ?
#
loop_
_entity_poly.entity_id
_entity_poly.type
_entity_poly.pdbx_seq_one_letter_code
_entity_poly.pdbx_strand_id
1 'polypeptide(L)'
;MFVRGFGVLIALCMVLLLPLGGTAAQEAEPQEKPRYTRQMLVIVIDGLQADALQKAQAPNINGVAASGIRINDCIPVWPGGLEASAASILTGTGARTHQFLQAGDKLKQPTLFDLIRPSNLAGGFFDASGRLDGLAANADYHLKIKGDDKLVEAAVKEMEGKKPYLSVLVLADARKALEESGRSSQEYYRAVSNADNLVGRLLHFLHQQGVYEQTLIVITGTDGEPPLIVKGVQFKGGVVLPPADLLDIAPTLAYILNLKIPAPDGLVLWNAFEPGSLQNGFYLLEQRIRELSRAQAESQRAIHRLWDEGEKVREEKQELEAKEAGIAQAIQERDREIERLEKSVDAHRHLIGLLVVLFGFGYVVEYRVLKKRFLLF
;
A
#
# COMPACT_ATOMS: atom_id res chain seq x y z
N MET A 1 23.64 -78.73 70.03
CA MET A 1 22.29 -78.23 70.33
C MET A 1 22.26 -76.76 69.92
N PHE A 2 21.48 -76.40 68.88
CA PHE A 2 20.87 -75.07 68.57
C PHE A 2 21.63 -73.79 69.00
N VAL A 3 21.99 -72.79 68.19
CA VAL A 3 21.44 -72.22 66.95
C VAL A 3 22.54 -71.47 66.19
N ARG A 4 22.64 -71.74 64.88
CA ARG A 4 23.29 -70.88 63.88
C ARG A 4 22.29 -69.83 63.41
N GLY A 5 22.78 -68.63 63.09
CA GLY A 5 22.19 -67.80 62.05
C GLY A 5 21.54 -66.53 62.55
N PHE A 6 22.30 -65.43 62.58
CA PHE A 6 21.71 -64.08 62.44
C PHE A 6 22.68 -63.02 61.87
N GLY A 7 23.98 -63.35 61.69
CA GLY A 7 24.98 -62.36 61.26
C GLY A 7 25.31 -62.27 59.77
N VAL A 8 24.75 -63.13 58.91
CA VAL A 8 25.20 -63.24 57.49
C VAL A 8 24.14 -62.77 56.48
N LEU A 9 22.91 -62.45 56.91
CA LEU A 9 21.82 -62.13 55.98
C LEU A 9 21.76 -60.65 55.54
N ILE A 10 22.51 -59.74 56.17
CA ILE A 10 22.50 -58.31 55.79
C ILE A 10 23.56 -57.99 54.74
N ALA A 11 24.62 -58.80 54.61
CA ALA A 11 25.66 -58.59 53.61
C ALA A 11 25.32 -59.17 52.21
N LEU A 12 24.33 -60.07 52.11
CA LEU A 12 23.98 -60.73 50.84
C LEU A 12 22.87 -60.00 50.05
N CYS A 13 22.12 -59.09 50.68
CA CYS A 13 21.12 -58.27 49.98
C CYS A 13 21.69 -56.99 49.37
N MET A 14 22.95 -56.63 49.67
CA MET A 14 23.58 -55.40 49.17
C MET A 14 24.46 -55.60 47.92
N VAL A 15 24.42 -56.79 47.31
CA VAL A 15 25.17 -57.12 46.08
C VAL A 15 24.25 -57.47 44.90
N LEU A 16 22.92 -57.50 45.10
CA LEU A 16 21.92 -57.84 44.08
C LEU A 16 21.12 -56.64 43.54
N LEU A 17 21.63 -55.42 43.75
CA LEU A 17 21.16 -54.18 43.13
C LEU A 17 22.29 -53.56 42.29
N LEU A 18 22.94 -54.39 41.45
CA LEU A 18 23.57 -53.89 40.24
C LEU A 18 22.45 -53.53 39.28
N PRO A 19 22.19 -52.24 38.97
CA PRO A 19 21.39 -51.95 37.82
C PRO A 19 22.18 -52.52 36.64
N LEU A 20 21.57 -53.48 35.92
CA LEU A 20 21.89 -53.68 34.52
C LEU A 20 21.65 -52.33 33.85
N GLY A 21 22.69 -51.51 33.81
CA GLY A 21 22.77 -50.30 33.01
C GLY A 21 22.80 -50.73 31.55
N GLY A 22 21.65 -51.22 31.08
CA GLY A 22 21.27 -51.00 29.71
C GLY A 22 21.29 -49.50 29.54
N THR A 23 22.35 -48.99 28.92
CA THR A 23 22.32 -47.70 28.25
C THR A 23 21.15 -47.78 27.27
N ALA A 24 19.96 -47.45 27.75
CA ALA A 24 18.96 -46.84 26.90
C ALA A 24 19.71 -45.63 26.34
N ALA A 25 20.21 -45.79 25.12
CA ALA A 25 20.64 -44.68 24.32
C ALA A 25 19.42 -43.77 24.30
N GLN A 26 19.46 -42.75 25.14
CA GLN A 26 18.56 -41.63 25.06
C GLN A 26 18.74 -41.18 23.63
N GLU A 27 17.76 -41.46 22.78
CA GLU A 27 17.70 -40.92 21.43
C GLU A 27 17.87 -39.43 21.64
N ALA A 28 19.08 -38.94 21.34
CA ALA A 28 19.37 -37.54 21.40
C ALA A 28 18.31 -36.93 20.51
N GLU A 29 17.40 -36.14 21.10
CA GLU A 29 16.45 -35.35 20.32
C GLU A 29 17.27 -34.73 19.20
N PRO A 30 16.89 -34.98 17.94
CA PRO A 30 17.71 -34.57 16.82
C PRO A 30 17.96 -33.08 17.01
N GLN A 31 19.22 -32.72 17.31
CA GLN A 31 19.61 -31.33 17.43
C GLN A 31 19.19 -30.67 16.13
N GLU A 32 18.11 -29.88 16.18
CA GLU A 32 17.59 -29.22 15.00
C GLU A 32 18.73 -28.35 14.49
N LYS A 33 19.25 -28.71 13.31
CA LYS A 33 20.27 -27.90 12.65
C LYS A 33 19.70 -26.48 12.58
N PRO A 34 20.47 -25.45 12.99
CA PRO A 34 19.98 -24.08 12.94
C PRO A 34 19.55 -23.77 11.52
N ARG A 35 18.25 -23.56 11.34
CA ARG A 35 17.65 -23.24 10.05
C ARG A 35 17.85 -21.74 9.82
N TYR A 36 18.53 -21.38 8.73
CA TYR A 36 18.79 -20.00 8.36
C TYR A 36 18.14 -19.67 7.01
N THR A 37 17.79 -18.41 6.81
CA THR A 37 17.27 -17.92 5.52
C THR A 37 18.41 -17.79 4.53
N ARG A 38 18.34 -18.56 3.44
CA ARG A 38 19.31 -18.57 2.35
C ARG A 38 18.99 -17.52 1.29
N GLN A 39 17.71 -17.17 1.10
CA GLN A 39 17.25 -16.15 0.17
C GLN A 39 15.81 -15.69 0.51
N MET A 40 15.43 -14.54 -0.02
CA MET A 40 14.11 -13.91 0.09
C MET A 40 13.51 -13.73 -1.30
N LEU A 41 12.26 -14.12 -1.47
CA LEU A 41 11.48 -14.01 -2.69
C LEU A 41 10.21 -13.21 -2.40
N VAL A 42 10.15 -11.99 -2.92
CA VAL A 42 8.99 -11.11 -2.83
C VAL A 42 8.26 -11.14 -4.16
N ILE A 43 7.00 -11.56 -4.16
CA ILE A 43 6.15 -11.66 -5.34
C ILE A 43 5.01 -10.66 -5.19
N VAL A 44 5.04 -9.62 -6.01
CA VAL A 44 4.00 -8.59 -6.07
C VAL A 44 3.12 -8.87 -7.28
N ILE A 45 1.85 -9.17 -7.06
CA ILE A 45 0.89 -9.48 -8.12
C ILE A 45 -0.04 -8.27 -8.24
N ASP A 46 0.20 -7.42 -9.25
CA ASP A 46 -0.60 -6.22 -9.46
C ASP A 46 -2.06 -6.58 -9.72
N GLY A 47 -2.96 -6.01 -8.91
CA GLY A 47 -4.39 -6.30 -9.00
C GLY A 47 -4.84 -7.54 -8.25
N LEU A 48 -3.98 -8.21 -7.47
CA LEU A 48 -4.41 -9.31 -6.60
C LEU A 48 -5.26 -8.79 -5.43
N GLN A 49 -6.49 -9.29 -5.32
CA GLN A 49 -7.42 -8.97 -4.24
C GLN A 49 -7.65 -10.21 -3.36
N ALA A 50 -7.82 -10.01 -2.04
CA ALA A 50 -7.97 -11.10 -1.08
C ALA A 50 -9.24 -11.93 -1.35
N ASP A 51 -10.33 -11.29 -1.77
CA ASP A 51 -11.58 -11.97 -2.11
C ASP A 51 -11.47 -12.76 -3.43
N ALA A 52 -10.70 -12.25 -4.40
CA ALA A 52 -10.43 -12.96 -5.64
C ALA A 52 -9.60 -14.23 -5.41
N LEU A 53 -8.61 -14.17 -4.51
CA LEU A 53 -7.80 -15.33 -4.13
C LEU A 53 -8.63 -16.45 -3.47
N GLN A 54 -9.74 -16.11 -2.81
CA GLN A 54 -10.67 -17.09 -2.22
C GLN A 54 -11.58 -17.75 -3.26
N LYS A 55 -11.93 -17.01 -4.34
CA LYS A 55 -12.88 -17.47 -5.38
C LYS A 55 -12.18 -18.15 -6.56
N ALA A 56 -10.95 -17.74 -6.86
CA ALA A 56 -10.12 -18.29 -7.94
C ALA A 56 -9.49 -19.63 -7.53
N GLN A 57 -9.08 -20.42 -8.53
CA GLN A 57 -8.31 -21.64 -8.28
C GLN A 57 -6.85 -21.26 -8.05
N ALA A 58 -6.48 -21.11 -6.78
CA ALA A 58 -5.13 -20.68 -6.39
C ALA A 58 -4.47 -21.64 -5.38
N PRO A 59 -4.21 -22.92 -5.74
CA PRO A 59 -3.65 -23.91 -4.82
C PRO A 59 -2.24 -23.58 -4.35
N ASN A 60 -1.41 -22.92 -5.15
CA ASN A 60 0.00 -22.68 -4.81
C ASN A 60 0.13 -21.59 -3.75
N ILE A 61 -0.51 -20.43 -3.96
CA ILE A 61 -0.54 -19.32 -3.01
C ILE A 61 -1.26 -19.77 -1.74
N ASN A 62 -2.39 -20.47 -1.84
CA ASN A 62 -3.08 -21.00 -0.66
C ASN A 62 -2.25 -22.05 0.09
N GLY A 63 -1.43 -22.85 -0.60
CA GLY A 63 -0.49 -23.78 0.03
C GLY A 63 0.63 -23.07 0.81
N VAL A 64 1.18 -21.98 0.26
CA VAL A 64 2.13 -21.11 0.98
C VAL A 64 1.46 -20.48 2.19
N ALA A 65 0.22 -20.00 2.05
CA ALA A 65 -0.55 -19.43 3.15
C ALA A 65 -0.86 -20.45 4.26
N ALA A 66 -1.21 -21.70 3.89
CA ALA A 66 -1.53 -22.76 4.84
C ALA A 66 -0.32 -23.23 5.65
N SER A 67 0.89 -23.12 5.10
CA SER A 67 2.15 -23.44 5.79
C SER A 67 2.86 -22.24 6.39
N GLY A 68 2.33 -21.03 6.18
CA GLY A 68 2.90 -19.77 6.63
C GLY A 68 1.86 -18.88 7.31
N ILE A 69 1.92 -17.60 7.02
CA ILE A 69 1.08 -16.56 7.58
C ILE A 69 0.17 -16.03 6.49
N ARG A 70 -1.10 -15.83 6.83
CA ARG A 70 -2.09 -15.14 5.99
C ARG A 70 -2.62 -13.90 6.69
N ILE A 71 -2.55 -12.76 6.01
CA ILE A 71 -3.24 -11.53 6.39
C ILE A 71 -4.23 -11.21 5.27
N ASN A 72 -5.52 -11.27 5.58
CA ASN A 72 -6.59 -11.06 4.58
C ASN A 72 -6.85 -9.58 4.30
N ASP A 73 -6.58 -8.73 5.27
CA ASP A 73 -6.83 -7.29 5.21
C ASP A 73 -5.49 -6.59 5.32
N CYS A 74 -4.84 -6.40 4.17
CA CYS A 74 -3.61 -5.62 4.07
C CYS A 74 -3.93 -4.24 3.52
N ILE A 75 -3.63 -3.20 4.28
CA ILE A 75 -3.93 -1.81 3.93
C ILE A 75 -3.00 -1.39 2.78
N PRO A 76 -3.53 -0.93 1.64
CA PRO A 76 -2.72 -0.44 0.54
C PRO A 76 -2.23 0.98 0.78
N VAL A 77 -1.29 1.40 -0.06
CA VAL A 77 -0.72 2.76 -0.05
C VAL A 77 -1.69 3.76 -0.67
N TRP A 78 -1.73 4.98 -0.14
CA TRP A 78 -2.43 6.11 -0.75
C TRP A 78 -1.48 7.29 -1.10
N PRO A 79 -1.56 7.87 -2.32
CA PRO A 79 -2.32 7.39 -3.48
C PRO A 79 -1.84 6.01 -3.94
N GLY A 80 -2.79 5.19 -4.40
CA GLY A 80 -2.54 3.81 -4.81
C GLY A 80 -1.91 3.69 -6.20
N GLY A 81 -1.79 2.46 -6.68
CA GLY A 81 -1.20 2.12 -7.98
C GLY A 81 0.06 1.27 -7.84
N LEU A 82 0.49 0.67 -8.95
CA LEU A 82 1.61 -0.26 -8.97
C LEU A 82 2.92 0.39 -8.50
N GLU A 83 3.25 1.55 -9.05
CA GLU A 83 4.49 2.28 -8.79
C GLU A 83 4.62 2.64 -7.31
N ALA A 84 3.59 3.27 -6.74
CA ALA A 84 3.56 3.66 -5.33
C ALA A 84 3.61 2.45 -4.39
N SER A 85 2.86 1.39 -4.71
CA SER A 85 2.82 0.18 -3.89
C SER A 85 4.16 -0.56 -3.91
N ALA A 86 4.75 -0.77 -5.09
CA ALA A 86 6.06 -1.41 -5.22
C ALA A 86 7.15 -0.61 -4.51
N ALA A 87 7.14 0.72 -4.62
CA ALA A 87 8.06 1.58 -3.88
C ALA A 87 7.88 1.47 -2.36
N SER A 88 6.65 1.43 -1.87
CA SER A 88 6.36 1.29 -0.45
C SER A 88 6.78 -0.08 0.11
N ILE A 89 6.55 -1.16 -0.64
CA ILE A 89 6.99 -2.52 -0.29
C ILE A 89 8.52 -2.59 -0.17
N LEU A 90 9.26 -1.85 -1.01
CA LEU A 90 10.73 -1.85 -1.02
C LEU A 90 11.37 -0.84 -0.07
N THR A 91 10.65 0.21 0.35
CA THR A 91 11.23 1.28 1.19
C THR A 91 10.68 1.26 2.61
N GLY A 92 9.50 0.68 2.84
CA GLY A 92 8.80 0.73 4.13
C GLY A 92 8.25 2.11 4.46
N THR A 93 8.11 2.98 3.46
CA THR A 93 7.63 4.36 3.60
C THR A 93 6.43 4.60 2.70
N GLY A 94 5.62 5.62 3.00
CA GLY A 94 4.45 5.94 2.20
C GLY A 94 4.76 6.80 0.97
N ALA A 95 3.77 6.91 0.09
CA ALA A 95 3.79 7.69 -1.15
C ALA A 95 4.39 9.10 -1.03
N ARG A 96 4.01 9.82 0.04
CA ARG A 96 4.51 11.19 0.31
C ARG A 96 6.00 11.23 0.62
N THR A 97 6.53 10.17 1.21
CA THR A 97 7.90 10.06 1.71
C THR A 97 8.85 9.60 0.61
N HIS A 98 8.49 8.55 -0.14
CA HIS A 98 9.33 8.03 -1.23
C HIS A 98 9.18 8.77 -2.57
N GLN A 99 8.06 9.48 -2.79
CA GLN A 99 7.77 10.30 -3.98
C GLN A 99 7.92 9.57 -5.32
N PHE A 100 7.54 8.29 -5.35
CA PHE A 100 7.57 7.45 -6.55
C PHE A 100 6.14 7.01 -6.85
N LEU A 101 5.41 7.83 -7.60
CA LEU A 101 3.99 7.66 -7.86
C LEU A 101 3.71 7.19 -9.29
N GLN A 102 4.61 7.50 -10.22
CA GLN A 102 4.49 7.22 -11.63
C GLN A 102 5.82 6.76 -12.22
N ALA A 103 5.75 6.08 -13.37
CA ALA A 103 6.93 5.65 -14.10
C ALA A 103 7.83 6.85 -14.45
N GLY A 104 9.10 6.76 -14.07
CA GLY A 104 10.10 7.80 -14.31
C GLY A 104 10.32 8.78 -13.15
N ASP A 105 9.51 8.68 -12.08
CA ASP A 105 9.75 9.45 -10.86
C ASP A 105 11.10 9.10 -10.22
N LYS A 106 11.67 10.07 -9.49
CA LYS A 106 12.92 9.87 -8.76
C LYS A 106 12.63 9.47 -7.32
N LEU A 107 12.96 8.23 -6.99
CA LEU A 107 12.83 7.71 -5.62
C LEU A 107 13.71 8.52 -4.65
N LYS A 108 13.11 8.94 -3.52
CA LYS A 108 13.78 9.75 -2.48
C LYS A 108 14.23 8.96 -1.26
N GLN A 109 13.89 7.68 -1.20
CA GLN A 109 14.20 6.79 -0.09
C GLN A 109 15.04 5.61 -0.57
N PRO A 110 15.93 5.07 0.28
CA PRO A 110 16.64 3.85 -0.05
C PRO A 110 15.68 2.67 -0.09
N THR A 111 15.84 1.83 -1.10
CA THR A 111 15.16 0.53 -1.20
C THR A 111 15.87 -0.52 -0.36
N LEU A 112 15.24 -1.68 -0.14
CA LEU A 112 15.91 -2.85 0.42
C LEU A 112 17.18 -3.23 -0.37
N PHE A 113 17.24 -3.00 -1.68
CA PHE A 113 18.45 -3.23 -2.48
C PHE A 113 19.61 -2.31 -2.07
N ASP A 114 19.31 -1.05 -1.75
CA ASP A 114 20.30 -0.11 -1.22
C ASP A 114 20.84 -0.56 0.14
N LEU A 115 19.96 -1.08 0.98
CA LEU A 115 20.29 -1.46 2.35
C LEU A 115 21.07 -2.78 2.45
N ILE A 116 20.86 -3.73 1.53
CA ILE A 116 21.58 -5.02 1.53
C ILE A 116 22.96 -4.95 0.89
N ARG A 117 23.23 -3.92 0.07
CA ARG A 117 24.49 -3.78 -0.66
C ARG A 117 25.74 -3.77 0.23
N PRO A 118 25.79 -3.02 1.36
CA PRO A 118 26.95 -3.05 2.27
C PRO A 118 27.25 -4.45 2.84
N SER A 119 26.25 -5.34 2.87
CA SER A 119 26.38 -6.72 3.33
C SER A 119 26.82 -7.70 2.22
N ASN A 120 27.15 -7.20 1.02
CA ASN A 120 27.56 -7.98 -0.15
C ASN A 120 26.52 -9.06 -0.55
N LEU A 121 25.24 -8.76 -0.32
CA LEU A 121 24.12 -9.60 -0.71
C LEU A 121 23.58 -9.13 -2.06
N ALA A 122 23.47 -10.05 -3.03
CA ALA A 122 23.00 -9.71 -4.36
C ALA A 122 21.47 -9.57 -4.41
N GLY A 123 20.99 -8.57 -5.15
CA GLY A 123 19.58 -8.30 -5.40
C GLY A 123 19.17 -8.53 -6.85
N GLY A 124 18.03 -9.18 -7.07
CA GLY A 124 17.38 -9.33 -8.37
C GLY A 124 16.01 -8.66 -8.40
N PHE A 125 15.76 -7.83 -9.40
CA PHE A 125 14.47 -7.20 -9.66
C PHE A 125 13.92 -7.62 -11.03
N PHE A 126 12.69 -8.11 -11.07
CA PHE A 126 12.06 -8.65 -12.27
C PHE A 126 10.69 -8.01 -12.46
N ASP A 127 10.53 -7.21 -13.52
CA ASP A 127 9.35 -6.39 -13.76
C ASP A 127 8.60 -6.77 -15.04
N ALA A 128 7.35 -7.23 -14.91
CA ALA A 128 6.48 -7.54 -16.04
C ALA A 128 5.74 -6.31 -16.58
N SER A 129 5.59 -5.27 -15.76
CA SER A 129 4.89 -4.03 -16.12
C SER A 129 5.72 -3.14 -17.04
N GLY A 130 7.04 -3.15 -16.81
CA GLY A 130 8.01 -2.33 -17.49
C GLY A 130 7.99 -0.85 -17.10
N ARG A 131 7.46 -0.54 -15.92
CA ARG A 131 7.27 0.82 -15.38
C ARG A 131 8.11 1.11 -14.14
N LEU A 132 8.84 0.11 -13.63
CA LEU A 132 9.49 0.17 -12.31
C LEU A 132 11.01 0.32 -12.36
N ASP A 133 11.58 0.75 -13.49
CA ASP A 133 13.03 0.90 -13.68
C ASP A 133 13.70 1.72 -12.56
N GLY A 134 13.02 2.75 -12.07
CA GLY A 134 13.52 3.62 -10.99
C GLY A 134 13.68 2.93 -9.64
N LEU A 135 13.00 1.81 -9.40
CA LEU A 135 13.12 1.01 -8.18
C LEU A 135 14.26 -0.02 -8.26
N ALA A 136 14.67 -0.36 -9.47
CA ALA A 136 15.70 -1.35 -9.73
C ALA A 136 17.11 -0.77 -9.80
N ALA A 137 17.28 0.55 -9.62
CA ALA A 137 18.54 1.28 -9.81
C ALA A 137 19.74 0.65 -9.08
N ASN A 138 19.46 -0.04 -7.97
CA ASN A 138 20.47 -0.62 -7.10
C ASN A 138 20.39 -2.14 -6.96
N ALA A 139 19.53 -2.80 -7.72
CA ALA A 139 19.57 -4.25 -7.87
C ALA A 139 20.75 -4.65 -8.78
N ASP A 140 21.45 -5.74 -8.43
CA ASP A 140 22.54 -6.28 -9.24
C ASP A 140 22.05 -6.85 -10.57
N TYR A 141 20.82 -7.38 -10.57
CA TYR A 141 20.17 -7.93 -11.74
C TYR A 141 18.80 -7.28 -11.90
N HIS A 142 18.55 -6.74 -13.09
CA HIS A 142 17.26 -6.18 -13.43
C HIS A 142 16.81 -6.70 -14.78
N LEU A 143 15.68 -7.40 -14.81
CA LEU A 143 15.03 -7.84 -16.03
C LEU A 143 13.66 -7.20 -16.16
N LYS A 144 13.41 -6.65 -17.34
CA LYS A 144 12.12 -6.08 -17.74
C LYS A 144 11.59 -6.84 -18.95
N ILE A 145 10.52 -7.60 -18.77
CA ILE A 145 9.94 -8.43 -19.83
C ILE A 145 8.43 -8.33 -19.76
N LYS A 146 7.80 -7.82 -20.82
CA LYS A 146 6.32 -7.78 -20.88
C LYS A 146 5.74 -9.19 -20.95
N GLY A 147 4.79 -9.45 -20.05
CA GLY A 147 4.04 -10.72 -19.95
C GLY A 147 4.59 -11.61 -18.84
N ASP A 148 3.70 -12.02 -17.95
CA ASP A 148 4.08 -12.66 -16.69
C ASP A 148 4.77 -14.03 -16.91
N ASP A 149 4.30 -14.82 -17.88
CA ASP A 149 4.88 -16.13 -18.22
C ASP A 149 6.35 -16.04 -18.64
N LYS A 150 6.66 -15.07 -19.52
CA LYS A 150 8.00 -14.86 -20.06
C LYS A 150 8.93 -14.29 -19.00
N LEU A 151 8.43 -13.39 -18.15
CA LEU A 151 9.19 -12.86 -17.04
C LEU A 151 9.59 -13.98 -16.09
N VAL A 152 8.65 -14.81 -15.65
CA VAL A 152 8.92 -15.88 -14.67
C VAL A 152 9.90 -16.91 -15.22
N GLU A 153 9.80 -17.27 -16.50
CA GLU A 153 10.78 -18.15 -17.15
C GLU A 153 12.20 -17.56 -17.13
N ALA A 154 12.34 -16.28 -17.49
CA ALA A 154 13.63 -15.60 -17.47
C ALA A 154 14.16 -15.40 -16.03
N ALA A 155 13.27 -15.09 -15.09
CA ALA A 155 13.61 -14.89 -13.68
C ALA A 155 14.15 -16.18 -13.06
N VAL A 156 13.51 -17.33 -13.32
CA VAL A 156 14.01 -18.65 -12.87
C VAL A 156 15.42 -18.91 -13.39
N LYS A 157 15.67 -18.65 -14.68
CA LYS A 157 16.99 -18.84 -15.28
C LYS A 157 18.06 -17.94 -14.66
N GLU A 158 17.74 -16.67 -14.42
CA GLU A 158 18.67 -15.72 -13.79
C GLU A 158 18.93 -16.09 -12.32
N MET A 159 17.88 -16.47 -11.58
CA MET A 159 17.98 -16.91 -10.19
C MET A 159 18.81 -18.20 -10.05
N GLU A 160 18.71 -19.13 -11.00
CA GLU A 160 19.52 -20.34 -11.04
C GLU A 160 21.02 -20.04 -11.23
N GLY A 161 21.33 -19.14 -12.17
CA GLY A 161 22.72 -18.78 -12.51
C GLY A 161 23.39 -17.87 -11.50
N LYS A 162 22.67 -16.91 -10.93
CA LYS A 162 23.24 -15.84 -10.08
C LYS A 162 22.99 -16.04 -8.59
N LYS A 163 21.89 -16.73 -8.23
CA LYS A 163 21.48 -16.98 -6.83
C LYS A 163 21.42 -15.70 -5.98
N PRO A 164 20.65 -14.68 -6.40
CA PRO A 164 20.46 -13.47 -5.61
C PRO A 164 19.86 -13.80 -4.24
N TYR A 165 20.26 -13.04 -3.22
CA TYR A 165 19.73 -13.19 -1.88
C TYR A 165 18.35 -12.56 -1.72
N LEU A 166 18.07 -11.44 -2.40
CA LEU A 166 16.75 -10.81 -2.46
C LEU A 166 16.26 -10.78 -3.91
N SER A 167 15.18 -11.49 -4.21
CA SER A 167 14.49 -11.45 -5.50
C SER A 167 13.13 -10.81 -5.34
N VAL A 168 12.83 -9.82 -6.19
CA VAL A 168 11.52 -9.16 -6.23
C VAL A 168 10.95 -9.34 -7.63
N LEU A 169 9.80 -10.00 -7.74
CA LEU A 169 9.09 -10.24 -8.99
C LEU A 169 7.77 -9.48 -8.97
N VAL A 170 7.50 -8.74 -10.04
CA VAL A 170 6.26 -7.98 -10.22
C VAL A 170 5.50 -8.52 -11.42
N LEU A 171 4.33 -9.10 -11.16
CA LEU A 171 3.40 -9.64 -12.16
C LEU A 171 2.30 -8.61 -12.44
N ALA A 172 1.94 -8.40 -13.70
CA ALA A 172 1.10 -7.28 -14.13
C ALA A 172 -0.20 -7.70 -14.84
N ASP A 173 -0.36 -8.96 -15.23
CA ASP A 173 -1.50 -9.36 -16.08
C ASP A 173 -2.84 -9.41 -15.33
N ALA A 174 -2.81 -9.66 -14.02
CA ALA A 174 -4.03 -9.64 -13.18
C ALA A 174 -4.67 -8.25 -13.10
N ARG A 175 -3.87 -7.17 -13.06
CA ARG A 175 -4.35 -5.78 -13.11
C ARG A 175 -5.11 -5.50 -14.41
N LYS A 176 -4.54 -5.89 -15.54
CA LYS A 176 -5.16 -5.67 -16.87
C LYS A 176 -6.54 -6.32 -16.91
N ALA A 177 -6.62 -7.58 -16.49
CA ALA A 177 -7.89 -8.31 -16.43
C ALA A 177 -8.89 -7.63 -15.47
N LEU A 178 -8.42 -7.15 -14.32
CA LEU A 178 -9.25 -6.44 -13.35
C LEU A 178 -9.85 -5.14 -13.92
N GLU A 179 -9.04 -4.34 -14.64
CA GLU A 179 -9.47 -3.09 -15.27
C GLU A 179 -10.41 -3.33 -16.46
N GLU A 180 -10.12 -4.33 -17.29
CA GLU A 180 -10.89 -4.61 -18.51
C GLU A 180 -12.22 -5.31 -18.25
N SER A 181 -12.27 -6.23 -17.28
CA SER A 181 -13.42 -7.11 -17.06
C SER A 181 -14.12 -6.93 -15.71
N GLY A 182 -13.47 -6.25 -14.76
CA GLY A 182 -14.02 -5.95 -13.43
C GLY A 182 -13.75 -7.01 -12.36
N ARG A 183 -13.90 -6.62 -11.08
CA ARG A 183 -13.51 -7.39 -9.89
C ARG A 183 -14.25 -8.72 -9.69
N SER A 184 -15.42 -8.88 -10.30
CA SER A 184 -16.27 -10.08 -10.15
C SER A 184 -16.39 -10.93 -11.43
N SER A 185 -15.49 -10.74 -12.39
CA SER A 185 -15.51 -11.47 -13.66
C SER A 185 -14.77 -12.82 -13.59
N GLN A 186 -15.14 -13.74 -14.48
CA GLN A 186 -14.42 -15.01 -14.63
C GLN A 186 -13.05 -14.80 -15.27
N GLU A 187 -12.92 -13.80 -16.14
CA GLU A 187 -11.67 -13.40 -16.80
C GLU A 187 -10.63 -12.98 -15.76
N TYR A 188 -11.02 -12.16 -14.78
CA TYR A 188 -10.15 -11.76 -13.67
C TYR A 188 -9.78 -12.94 -12.77
N TYR A 189 -10.73 -13.82 -12.42
CA TYR A 189 -10.40 -15.03 -11.64
C TYR A 189 -9.47 -15.99 -12.38
N ARG A 190 -9.58 -16.09 -13.70
CA ARG A 190 -8.62 -16.83 -14.54
C ARG A 190 -7.24 -16.18 -14.51
N ALA A 191 -7.15 -14.85 -14.60
CA ALA A 191 -5.87 -14.14 -14.49
C ALA A 191 -5.21 -14.37 -13.12
N VAL A 192 -5.98 -14.35 -12.02
CA VAL A 192 -5.49 -14.71 -10.68
C VAL A 192 -5.04 -16.18 -10.61
N SER A 193 -5.78 -17.10 -11.22
CA SER A 193 -5.40 -18.53 -11.30
C SER A 193 -4.12 -18.73 -12.12
N ASN A 194 -3.93 -17.95 -13.19
CA ASN A 194 -2.70 -17.96 -13.98
C ASN A 194 -1.50 -17.43 -13.16
N ALA A 195 -1.68 -16.34 -12.42
CA ALA A 195 -0.65 -15.83 -11.52
C ALA A 195 -0.28 -16.87 -10.44
N ASP A 196 -1.27 -17.61 -9.91
CA ASP A 196 -1.01 -18.73 -8.99
C ASP A 196 -0.19 -19.85 -9.64
N ASN A 197 -0.48 -20.23 -10.88
CA ASN A 197 0.31 -21.23 -11.62
C ASN A 197 1.77 -20.76 -11.80
N LEU A 198 1.98 -19.47 -12.04
CA LEU A 198 3.32 -18.88 -12.15
C LEU A 198 4.05 -18.88 -10.81
N VAL A 199 3.36 -18.59 -9.70
CA VAL A 199 3.88 -18.82 -8.35
C VAL A 199 4.27 -20.28 -8.20
N GLY A 200 3.40 -21.23 -8.59
CA GLY A 200 3.70 -22.67 -8.58
C GLY A 200 5.00 -23.04 -9.31
N ARG A 201 5.28 -22.43 -10.46
CA ARG A 201 6.56 -22.63 -11.19
C ARG A 201 7.76 -22.16 -10.37
N LEU A 202 7.66 -21.01 -9.69
CA LEU A 202 8.70 -20.51 -8.79
C LEU A 202 8.89 -21.45 -7.59
N LEU A 203 7.81 -21.89 -6.95
CA LEU A 203 7.90 -22.82 -5.82
C LEU A 203 8.53 -24.15 -6.24
N HIS A 204 8.14 -24.68 -7.40
CA HIS A 204 8.72 -25.89 -7.95
C HIS A 204 10.23 -25.75 -8.19
N PHE A 205 10.68 -24.61 -8.74
CA PHE A 205 12.10 -24.30 -8.88
C PHE A 205 12.83 -24.31 -7.52
N LEU A 206 12.25 -23.68 -6.49
CA LEU A 206 12.84 -23.68 -5.14
C LEU A 206 12.94 -25.09 -4.54
N HIS A 207 11.96 -25.96 -4.79
CA HIS A 207 11.99 -27.36 -4.38
C HIS A 207 13.05 -28.17 -5.13
N GLN A 208 13.17 -27.99 -6.45
CA GLN A 208 14.20 -28.66 -7.26
C GLN A 208 15.62 -28.30 -6.80
N GLN A 209 15.84 -27.05 -6.39
CA GLN A 209 17.12 -26.58 -5.86
C GLN A 209 17.34 -26.96 -4.38
N GLY A 210 16.34 -27.56 -3.71
CA GLY A 210 16.41 -27.94 -2.29
C GLY A 210 16.46 -26.77 -1.32
N VAL A 211 16.05 -25.57 -1.74
CA VAL A 211 16.15 -24.32 -0.95
C VAL A 211 14.80 -23.78 -0.48
N TYR A 212 13.69 -24.44 -0.81
CA TYR A 212 12.33 -24.01 -0.46
C TYR A 212 12.16 -23.74 1.04
N GLU A 213 12.62 -24.63 1.93
CA GLU A 213 12.49 -24.44 3.38
C GLU A 213 13.42 -23.36 3.95
N GLN A 214 14.44 -22.97 3.19
CA GLN A 214 15.37 -21.89 3.54
C GLN A 214 15.06 -20.59 2.79
N THR A 215 13.95 -20.55 2.04
CA THR A 215 13.52 -19.37 1.30
C THR A 215 12.40 -18.68 2.07
N LEU A 216 12.59 -17.41 2.38
CA LEU A 216 11.52 -16.55 2.86
C LEU A 216 10.71 -16.09 1.64
N ILE A 217 9.42 -16.38 1.61
CA ILE A 217 8.50 -16.05 0.52
C ILE A 217 7.50 -15.02 1.04
N VAL A 218 7.39 -13.89 0.36
CA VAL A 218 6.34 -12.89 0.56
C VAL A 218 5.51 -12.81 -0.71
N ILE A 219 4.19 -12.92 -0.62
CA ILE A 219 3.27 -12.76 -1.74
C ILE A 219 2.23 -11.71 -1.37
N THR A 220 2.05 -10.70 -2.20
CA THR A 220 1.08 -9.63 -1.93
C THR A 220 0.51 -9.03 -3.22
N GLY A 221 -0.58 -8.26 -3.07
CA GLY A 221 -1.10 -7.37 -4.10
C GLY A 221 -0.55 -5.93 -3.99
N THR A 222 -1.19 -4.99 -4.69
CA THR A 222 -0.78 -3.59 -4.77
C THR A 222 -1.82 -2.63 -4.17
N ASP A 223 -3.00 -2.54 -4.78
CA ASP A 223 -4.09 -1.66 -4.35
C ASP A 223 -5.36 -2.41 -3.96
N GLY A 224 -6.37 -1.68 -3.50
CA GLY A 224 -7.67 -2.23 -3.11
C GLY A 224 -7.58 -2.95 -1.75
N GLU A 225 -7.90 -4.23 -1.74
CA GLU A 225 -7.85 -5.11 -0.57
C GLU A 225 -6.88 -6.27 -0.85
N PRO A 226 -5.57 -5.99 -0.97
CA PRO A 226 -4.58 -7.02 -1.25
C PRO A 226 -4.45 -7.99 -0.06
N PRO A 227 -4.22 -9.30 -0.30
CA PRO A 227 -3.78 -10.20 0.74
C PRO A 227 -2.27 -10.03 0.97
N LEU A 228 -1.79 -10.36 2.17
CA LEU A 228 -0.36 -10.54 2.44
C LEU A 228 -0.12 -11.95 2.97
N ILE A 229 0.70 -12.71 2.23
CA ILE A 229 1.14 -14.05 2.60
C ILE A 229 2.63 -14.03 2.88
N VAL A 230 3.06 -14.61 4.00
CA VAL A 230 4.47 -14.70 4.39
C VAL A 230 4.80 -16.12 4.84
N LYS A 231 5.81 -16.74 4.25
CA LYS A 231 6.38 -18.02 4.71
C LYS A 231 7.88 -17.85 4.92
N GLY A 232 8.41 -18.33 6.03
CA GLY A 232 9.85 -18.36 6.26
C GLY A 232 10.18 -19.00 7.59
N VAL A 233 11.44 -19.38 7.76
CA VAL A 233 11.90 -20.08 8.98
C VAL A 233 11.73 -19.26 10.26
N GLN A 234 11.79 -17.93 10.18
CA GLN A 234 11.60 -17.05 11.33
C GLN A 234 10.12 -16.82 11.70
N PHE A 235 9.18 -17.25 10.86
CA PHE A 235 7.77 -16.91 10.98
C PHE A 235 6.94 -18.08 11.45
N LYS A 236 5.81 -17.76 12.08
CA LYS A 236 4.77 -18.73 12.42
C LYS A 236 4.23 -19.42 11.17
N GLY A 237 3.88 -20.70 11.30
CA GLY A 237 3.23 -21.48 10.25
C GLY A 237 1.75 -21.74 10.55
N GLY A 238 0.90 -21.68 9.53
CA GLY A 238 -0.51 -22.03 9.60
C GLY A 238 -1.40 -21.06 10.38
N VAL A 239 -1.03 -19.77 10.43
CA VAL A 239 -1.77 -18.76 11.22
C VAL A 239 -2.35 -17.65 10.34
N VAL A 240 -3.51 -17.14 10.76
CA VAL A 240 -4.10 -15.90 10.21
C VAL A 240 -3.82 -14.77 11.20
N LEU A 241 -3.21 -13.69 10.72
CA LEU A 241 -2.91 -12.53 11.56
C LEU A 241 -3.93 -11.38 11.36
N PRO A 242 -4.03 -10.46 12.33
CA PRO A 242 -4.79 -9.22 12.20
C PRO A 242 -4.31 -8.35 11.02
N PRO A 243 -5.06 -7.29 10.66
CA PRO A 243 -4.68 -6.38 9.59
C PRO A 243 -3.27 -5.82 9.74
N ALA A 244 -2.63 -5.62 8.60
CA ALA A 244 -1.28 -5.07 8.47
C ALA A 244 -1.21 -4.09 7.30
N ASP A 245 -0.13 -3.32 7.20
CA ASP A 245 0.07 -2.41 6.08
C ASP A 245 1.05 -3.01 5.06
N LEU A 246 0.92 -2.70 3.76
CA LEU A 246 1.96 -3.02 2.77
C LEU A 246 3.31 -2.42 3.16
N LEU A 247 3.30 -1.26 3.83
CA LEU A 247 4.50 -0.62 4.35
C LEU A 247 5.21 -1.48 5.41
N ASP A 248 4.52 -2.39 6.10
CA ASP A 248 5.09 -3.23 7.16
C ASP A 248 6.07 -4.30 6.61
N ILE A 249 6.04 -4.57 5.30
CA ILE A 249 6.87 -5.61 4.66
C ILE A 249 8.35 -5.24 4.75
N ALA A 250 8.75 -4.05 4.30
CA ALA A 250 10.16 -3.67 4.27
C ALA A 250 10.81 -3.63 5.66
N PRO A 251 10.21 -2.99 6.69
CA PRO A 251 10.73 -2.98 8.05
C PRO A 251 10.86 -4.39 8.63
N THR A 252 9.90 -5.27 8.34
CA THR A 252 9.94 -6.67 8.78
C THR A 252 11.11 -7.43 8.14
N LEU A 253 11.33 -7.28 6.83
CA LEU A 253 12.48 -7.88 6.14
C LEU A 253 13.81 -7.27 6.61
N ALA A 254 13.87 -5.95 6.77
CA ALA A 254 15.05 -5.26 7.26
C ALA A 254 15.44 -5.72 8.68
N TYR A 255 14.47 -5.95 9.56
CA TYR A 255 14.73 -6.50 10.89
C TYR A 255 15.40 -7.87 10.84
N ILE A 256 14.93 -8.79 9.98
CA ILE A 256 15.54 -10.13 9.79
C ILE A 256 16.98 -10.02 9.33
N LEU A 257 17.27 -9.02 8.49
CA LEU A 257 18.60 -8.76 7.95
C LEU A 257 19.49 -7.93 8.88
N ASN A 258 18.97 -7.53 10.05
CA ASN A 258 19.62 -6.59 10.96
C ASN A 258 20.00 -5.26 10.27
N LEU A 259 19.14 -4.79 9.38
CA LEU A 259 19.26 -3.53 8.65
C LEU A 259 18.35 -2.47 9.27
N LYS A 260 18.74 -1.20 9.12
CA LYS A 260 17.95 -0.06 9.59
C LYS A 260 17.40 0.71 8.40
N ILE A 261 16.08 0.80 8.33
CA ILE A 261 15.40 1.70 7.39
C ILE A 261 15.41 3.11 8.00
N PRO A 262 15.77 4.16 7.27
CA PRO A 262 15.65 5.53 7.75
C PRO A 262 14.18 5.94 7.81
N ALA A 263 13.69 6.27 9.01
CA ALA A 263 12.33 6.77 9.24
C ALA A 263 11.23 5.98 8.50
N PRO A 264 11.10 4.65 8.73
CA PRO A 264 10.03 3.88 8.13
C PRO A 264 8.68 4.38 8.64
N ASP A 265 7.71 4.47 7.74
CA ASP A 265 6.31 4.71 8.11
C ASP A 265 5.63 3.38 8.50
N GLY A 266 6.10 2.26 7.93
CA GLY A 266 5.65 0.91 8.27
C GLY A 266 6.23 0.38 9.58
N LEU A 267 5.52 -0.58 10.17
CA LEU A 267 5.86 -1.22 11.45
C LEU A 267 6.42 -2.62 11.23
N VAL A 268 7.19 -3.12 12.18
CA VAL A 268 7.63 -4.52 12.12
C VAL A 268 6.45 -5.42 12.54
N LEU A 269 6.23 -6.50 11.80
CA LEU A 269 5.22 -7.52 12.11
C LEU A 269 5.70 -8.43 13.25
N TRP A 270 5.94 -7.89 14.44
CA TRP A 270 6.50 -8.64 15.57
C TRP A 270 5.69 -9.89 15.94
N ASN A 271 4.36 -9.81 15.83
CA ASN A 271 3.44 -10.91 16.11
C ASN A 271 3.50 -12.03 15.04
N ALA A 272 4.19 -11.82 13.92
CA ALA A 272 4.42 -12.81 12.88
C ALA A 272 5.59 -13.76 13.18
N PHE A 273 6.59 -13.32 13.95
CA PHE A 273 7.75 -14.16 14.25
C PHE A 273 7.38 -15.36 15.13
N GLU A 274 7.96 -16.50 14.81
CA GLU A 274 7.94 -17.68 15.68
C GLU A 274 8.75 -17.34 16.94
N PRO A 275 8.19 -17.53 18.15
CA PRO A 275 8.92 -17.32 19.39
C PRO A 275 10.14 -18.24 19.46
N GLY A 276 11.33 -17.70 19.21
CA GLY A 276 12.57 -18.47 19.33
C GLY A 276 12.95 -18.75 20.78
N SER A 277 14.03 -19.49 20.99
CA SER A 277 14.60 -19.75 22.33
C SER A 277 15.15 -18.49 23.03
N LEU A 278 15.51 -17.45 22.26
CA LEU A 278 16.12 -16.20 22.76
C LEU A 278 15.13 -15.05 22.95
N GLN A 279 13.96 -15.08 22.30
CA GLN A 279 12.92 -14.04 22.43
C GLN A 279 11.61 -14.72 22.79
N ASN A 280 11.19 -14.58 24.05
CA ASN A 280 9.90 -15.08 24.50
C ASN A 280 8.78 -14.38 23.71
N GLY A 281 7.74 -15.10 23.31
CA GLY A 281 6.61 -14.55 22.56
C GLY A 281 5.94 -13.34 23.22
N PHE A 282 6.05 -13.22 24.56
CA PHE A 282 5.62 -12.03 25.28
C PHE A 282 6.37 -10.76 24.85
N TYR A 283 7.69 -10.83 24.65
CA TYR A 283 8.49 -9.69 24.20
C TYR A 283 8.06 -9.22 22.80
N LEU A 284 7.85 -10.15 21.87
CA LEU A 284 7.40 -9.84 20.51
C LEU A 284 6.03 -9.15 20.52
N LEU A 285 5.10 -9.63 21.34
CA LEU A 285 3.79 -9.01 21.52
C LEU A 285 3.89 -7.63 22.18
N GLU A 286 4.77 -7.46 23.18
CA GLU A 286 5.00 -6.16 23.82
C GLU A 286 5.53 -5.13 22.82
N GLN A 287 6.46 -5.51 21.93
CA GLN A 287 6.95 -4.63 20.87
C GLN A 287 5.83 -4.26 19.90
N ARG A 288 5.01 -5.23 19.46
CA ARG A 288 3.85 -4.93 18.60
C ARG A 288 2.89 -3.95 19.26
N ILE A 289 2.53 -4.18 20.53
CA ILE A 289 1.61 -3.30 21.27
C ILE A 289 2.19 -1.90 21.40
N ARG A 290 3.49 -1.78 21.69
CA ARG A 290 4.17 -0.50 21.83
C ARG A 290 4.18 0.29 20.52
N GLU A 291 4.52 -0.35 19.41
CA GLU A 291 4.52 0.28 18.08
C GLU A 291 3.12 0.68 17.64
N LEU A 292 2.15 -0.24 17.75
CA LEU A 292 0.75 0.06 17.42
C LEU A 292 0.18 1.18 18.29
N SER A 293 0.50 1.23 19.58
CA SER A 293 0.03 2.30 20.47
C SER A 293 0.56 3.67 20.06
N ARG A 294 1.82 3.73 19.60
CA ARG A 294 2.43 4.97 19.09
C ARG A 294 1.81 5.38 17.77
N ALA A 295 1.74 4.46 16.81
CA ALA A 295 1.14 4.71 15.50
C ALA A 295 -0.32 5.15 15.62
N GLN A 296 -1.09 4.51 16.52
CA GLN A 296 -2.47 4.90 16.78
C GLN A 296 -2.57 6.29 17.39
N ALA A 297 -1.71 6.65 18.35
CA ALA A 297 -1.69 7.99 18.92
C ALA A 297 -1.34 9.06 17.88
N GLU A 298 -0.40 8.77 16.96
CA GLU A 298 -0.03 9.66 15.86
C GLU A 298 -1.17 9.81 14.85
N SER A 299 -1.84 8.72 14.50
CA SER A 299 -3.03 8.73 13.63
C SER A 299 -4.16 9.58 14.23
N GLN A 300 -4.49 9.40 15.52
CA GLN A 300 -5.50 10.21 16.21
C GLN A 300 -5.14 11.70 16.23
N ARG A 301 -3.88 12.06 16.47
CA ARG A 301 -3.42 13.46 16.40
C ARG A 301 -3.48 14.01 14.98
N ALA A 302 -3.25 13.18 13.95
CA ALA A 302 -3.41 13.60 12.57
C ALA A 302 -4.88 13.86 12.23
N ILE A 303 -5.79 12.98 12.67
CA ILE A 303 -7.24 13.14 12.48
C ILE A 303 -7.74 14.43 13.15
N HIS A 304 -7.34 14.71 14.39
CA HIS A 304 -7.73 15.96 15.07
C HIS A 304 -7.22 17.21 14.33
N ARG A 305 -5.97 17.20 13.85
CA ARG A 305 -5.44 18.31 13.03
C ARG A 305 -6.25 18.53 11.76
N LEU A 306 -6.66 17.45 11.08
CA LEU A 306 -7.49 17.54 9.89
C LEU A 306 -8.90 18.08 10.19
N TRP A 307 -9.47 17.77 11.35
CA TRP A 307 -10.74 18.35 11.78
C TRP A 307 -10.61 19.85 12.06
N ASP A 308 -9.56 20.27 12.77
CA ASP A 308 -9.29 21.70 13.03
C ASP A 308 -9.09 22.49 11.72
N GLU A 309 -8.32 21.93 10.77
CA GLU A 309 -8.14 22.51 9.44
C GLU A 309 -9.45 22.54 8.65
N GLY A 310 -10.24 21.47 8.70
CA GLY A 310 -11.53 21.38 8.03
C GLY A 310 -12.60 22.30 8.62
N GLU A 311 -12.50 22.69 9.89
CA GLU A 311 -13.33 23.73 10.50
C GLU A 311 -12.95 25.11 9.96
N LYS A 312 -11.66 25.46 9.97
CA LYS A 312 -11.18 26.74 9.43
C LYS A 312 -11.55 26.93 7.96
N VAL A 313 -11.38 25.91 7.14
CA VAL A 313 -11.75 25.95 5.72
C VAL A 313 -13.26 26.17 5.54
N ARG A 314 -14.09 25.60 6.42
CA ARG A 314 -15.55 25.83 6.38
C ARG A 314 -15.91 27.25 6.78
N GLU A 315 -15.25 27.81 7.80
CA GLU A 315 -15.43 29.21 8.21
C GLU A 315 -15.02 30.17 7.08
N GLU A 316 -13.84 29.98 6.49
CA GLU A 316 -13.36 30.78 5.35
C GLU A 316 -14.33 30.70 4.16
N LYS A 317 -14.86 29.51 3.87
CA LYS A 317 -15.85 29.32 2.81
C LYS A 317 -17.14 30.09 3.09
N GLN A 318 -17.65 30.06 4.33
CA GLN A 318 -18.85 30.82 4.70
C GLN A 318 -18.63 32.33 4.59
N GLU A 319 -17.45 32.82 4.99
CA GLU A 319 -17.11 34.23 4.81
C GLU A 319 -17.05 34.63 3.34
N LEU A 320 -16.50 33.77 2.48
CA LEU A 320 -16.45 34.00 1.03
C LEU A 320 -17.86 34.01 0.43
N GLU A 321 -18.72 33.05 0.79
CA GLU A 321 -20.11 33.00 0.33
C GLU A 321 -20.89 34.25 0.77
N ALA A 322 -20.67 34.74 2.00
CA ALA A 322 -21.27 35.97 2.49
C ALA A 322 -20.78 37.20 1.72
N LYS A 323 -19.48 37.27 1.38
CA LYS A 323 -18.90 38.34 0.55
C LYS A 323 -19.48 38.29 -0.87
N GLU A 324 -19.58 37.12 -1.48
CA GLU A 324 -20.18 36.94 -2.81
C GLU A 324 -21.65 37.38 -2.83
N ALA A 325 -22.43 37.01 -1.81
CA ALA A 325 -23.81 37.45 -1.68
C ALA A 325 -23.92 38.98 -1.53
N GLY A 326 -23.03 39.59 -0.74
CA GLY A 326 -22.97 41.05 -0.59
C GLY A 326 -22.62 41.78 -1.89
N ILE A 327 -21.65 41.25 -2.65
CA ILE A 327 -21.29 41.78 -3.98
C ILE A 327 -22.48 41.66 -4.95
N ALA A 328 -23.15 40.52 -4.97
CA ALA A 328 -24.32 40.30 -5.84
C ALA A 328 -25.45 41.29 -5.51
N GLN A 329 -25.70 41.56 -4.24
CA GLN A 329 -26.67 42.57 -3.81
C GLN A 329 -26.26 43.97 -4.25
N ALA A 330 -24.99 44.35 -4.07
CA ALA A 330 -24.50 45.66 -4.49
C ALA A 330 -24.61 45.86 -6.01
N ILE A 331 -24.33 44.83 -6.81
CA ILE A 331 -24.55 44.86 -8.27
C ILE A 331 -26.03 45.08 -8.59
N GLN A 332 -26.93 44.33 -7.94
CA GLN A 332 -28.37 44.47 -8.16
C GLN A 332 -28.90 45.88 -7.80
N GLU A 333 -28.38 46.48 -6.73
CA GLU A 333 -28.72 47.85 -6.36
C GLU A 333 -28.25 48.86 -7.41
N ARG A 334 -27.03 48.70 -7.93
CA ARG A 334 -26.48 49.55 -9.00
C ARG A 334 -27.24 49.40 -10.29
N ASP A 335 -27.62 48.18 -10.68
CA ASP A 335 -28.43 47.94 -11.88
C ASP A 335 -29.80 48.64 -11.78
N ARG A 336 -30.45 48.61 -10.61
CA ARG A 336 -31.70 49.34 -10.37
C ARG A 336 -31.51 50.86 -10.43
N GLU A 337 -30.39 51.36 -9.93
CA GLU A 337 -30.06 52.78 -9.99
C GLU A 337 -29.82 53.23 -11.44
N ILE A 338 -29.07 52.43 -12.21
CA ILE A 338 -28.87 52.64 -13.65
C ILE A 338 -30.21 52.67 -14.38
N GLU A 339 -31.10 51.69 -14.14
CA GLU A 339 -32.41 51.63 -14.78
C GLU A 339 -33.28 52.86 -14.46
N ARG A 340 -33.21 53.38 -13.22
CA ARG A 340 -33.89 54.63 -12.84
C ARG A 340 -33.32 55.84 -13.56
N LEU A 341 -32.00 55.93 -13.65
CA LEU A 341 -31.32 57.02 -14.36
C LEU A 341 -31.65 56.97 -15.86
N GLU A 342 -31.65 55.80 -16.49
CA GLU A 342 -32.04 55.62 -17.89
C GLU A 342 -33.48 56.08 -18.13
N LYS A 343 -34.45 55.64 -17.29
CA LYS A 343 -35.84 56.11 -17.37
C LYS A 343 -35.96 57.62 -17.22
N SER A 344 -35.16 58.22 -16.34
CA SER A 344 -35.12 59.68 -16.17
C SER A 344 -34.58 60.35 -17.44
N VAL A 345 -33.46 59.87 -17.99
CA VAL A 345 -32.87 60.41 -19.22
C VAL A 345 -33.85 60.32 -20.39
N ASP A 346 -34.53 59.17 -20.55
CA ASP A 346 -35.54 58.99 -21.58
C ASP A 346 -36.75 59.91 -21.38
N ALA A 347 -37.23 60.10 -20.15
CA ALA A 347 -38.29 61.05 -19.84
C ALA A 347 -37.89 62.50 -20.21
N HIS A 348 -36.66 62.91 -19.89
CA HIS A 348 -36.13 64.22 -20.29
C HIS A 348 -36.02 64.33 -21.82
N ARG A 349 -35.59 63.27 -22.52
CA ARG A 349 -35.52 63.23 -23.98
C ARG A 349 -36.90 63.38 -24.61
N HIS A 350 -37.92 62.72 -24.08
CA HIS A 350 -39.31 62.89 -24.51
C HIS A 350 -39.85 64.29 -24.21
N LEU A 351 -39.54 64.86 -23.04
CA LEU A 351 -39.93 66.23 -22.68
C LEU A 351 -39.31 67.26 -23.63
N ILE A 352 -38.02 67.15 -23.93
CA ILE A 352 -37.32 68.01 -24.90
C ILE A 352 -37.96 67.85 -26.28
N GLY A 353 -38.22 66.62 -26.71
CA GLY A 353 -38.92 66.34 -27.97
C GLY A 353 -40.30 67.01 -28.04
N LEU A 354 -41.09 66.91 -26.97
CA LEU A 354 -42.40 67.57 -26.85
C LEU A 354 -42.27 69.09 -26.93
N LEU A 355 -41.30 69.67 -26.21
CA LEU A 355 -41.00 71.11 -26.24
C LEU A 355 -40.66 71.57 -27.66
N VAL A 356 -39.80 70.83 -28.38
CA VAL A 356 -39.44 71.15 -29.77
C VAL A 356 -40.67 71.10 -30.68
N VAL A 357 -41.54 70.09 -30.53
CA VAL A 357 -42.80 70.01 -31.28
C VAL A 357 -43.73 71.18 -30.95
N LEU A 358 -43.83 71.56 -29.68
CA LEU A 358 -44.69 72.65 -29.22
C LEU A 358 -44.17 74.02 -29.69
N PHE A 359 -42.86 74.24 -29.64
CA PHE A 359 -42.21 75.43 -30.24
C PHE A 359 -42.39 75.46 -31.74
N GLY A 360 -42.21 74.33 -32.44
CA GLY A 360 -42.45 74.23 -33.88
C GLY A 360 -43.90 74.52 -34.25
N PHE A 361 -44.86 74.00 -33.48
CA PHE A 361 -46.28 74.28 -33.65
C PHE A 361 -46.61 75.76 -33.39
N GLY A 362 -46.05 76.34 -32.32
CA GLY A 362 -46.14 77.77 -32.02
C GLY A 362 -45.62 78.64 -33.17
N TYR A 363 -44.46 78.29 -33.72
CA TYR A 363 -43.87 78.99 -34.87
C TYR A 363 -44.74 78.87 -36.13
N VAL A 364 -45.35 77.71 -36.38
CA VAL A 364 -46.30 77.52 -37.49
C VAL A 364 -47.57 78.35 -37.29
N VAL A 365 -48.12 78.41 -36.09
CA VAL A 365 -49.28 79.26 -35.77
C VAL A 365 -48.93 80.72 -35.95
N GLU A 366 -47.78 81.17 -35.43
CA GLU A 366 -47.28 82.53 -35.58
C GLU A 366 -47.05 82.89 -37.05
N TYR A 367 -46.42 82.00 -37.83
CA TYR A 367 -46.28 82.15 -39.28
C TYR A 367 -47.63 82.26 -39.98
N ARG A 368 -48.65 81.49 -39.58
CA ARG A 368 -50.00 81.53 -40.16
C ARG A 368 -50.74 82.82 -39.80
N VAL A 369 -50.56 83.32 -38.58
CA VAL A 369 -51.12 84.59 -38.09
C VAL A 369 -50.46 85.78 -38.80
N LEU A 370 -49.12 85.79 -38.89
CA LEU A 370 -48.36 86.81 -39.63
C LEU A 370 -48.71 86.78 -41.12
N LYS A 371 -48.83 85.60 -41.75
CA LYS A 371 -49.25 85.45 -43.14
C LYS A 371 -50.68 85.97 -43.39
N LYS A 372 -51.61 85.79 -42.44
CA LYS A 372 -52.97 86.37 -42.54
C LYS A 372 -52.97 87.89 -42.35
N ARG A 373 -52.01 88.45 -41.62
CA ARG A 373 -51.96 89.89 -41.29
C ARG A 373 -51.13 90.72 -42.27
N PHE A 374 -50.22 90.10 -43.03
CA PHE A 374 -49.33 90.77 -43.99
C PHE A 374 -49.60 90.44 -45.47
N LEU A 375 -50.69 89.76 -45.81
CA LEU A 375 -51.22 89.63 -47.19
C LEU A 375 -52.31 90.67 -47.48
N LEU A 376 -52.03 91.92 -47.10
CA LEU A 376 -52.74 93.12 -47.55
C LEU A 376 -51.69 94.18 -47.87
N PHE A 377 -50.81 93.85 -48.82
CA PHE A 377 -50.21 94.78 -49.78
C PHE A 377 -49.83 93.99 -51.02
#